data_AF-A0A8S9UNX3-F1
#
_entry.id   AF-A0A8S9UNX3-F1
#
_cell.length_a   1.000
_cell.length_b   1.000
_cell.length_c   1.000
_cell.angle_alpha   90.00
_cell.angle_beta   90.00
_cell.angle_gamma   90.00
#
_symmetry.space_group_name_H-M   'P 1'
#
loop_
_entity.id
_entity.type
_entity.pdbx_description
1 polymer ?
#
loop_
_entity_poly.entity_id
_entity_poly.type
_entity_poly.pdbx_seq_one_letter_code
_entity_poly.pdbx_strand_id
1 'polypeptide(L)'
;MSPAKRTGKSSGKAPSTTPSVSPSSMSPTDLRVLAQALSDQVQTLTAELQTAQDAQDQAASLHATQLQTLRAQVHDQAMEIQGWEHCAASRSQDLRLLLADQAVEIRDLTGRLDRASRQRDVMRDDNDFLLREMALAGSEIHQLQSRIHDLEQDLEDSQTARAAADVSLDRLRDELRLTQEEVVTNDYVGSTHGGSALESARGGSPAPNPPPSSPNVSLAQLSEELQDTKESLERASAGRDYALEEFVRMTRLRDEIQTKLADSELQRDKATTEWADAERALTELESKLRRMSDKLKEADATTAKRQDQLAAAQTQQQQLVLERNRGLSERDLARRRLALVTAA
;
A
#
# COMPACT_ATOMS: atom_id res chain seq x y z
N MET A 1 -49.59 53.42 -6.70
CA MET A 1 -49.07 54.43 -7.65
C MET A 1 -49.92 54.37 -8.91
N SER A 2 -50.54 55.50 -9.23
CA SER A 2 -51.23 55.92 -10.47
C SER A 2 -52.14 54.93 -11.23
N PRO A 3 -53.47 55.14 -11.13
CA PRO A 3 -54.48 54.63 -12.06
C PRO A 3 -54.83 55.69 -13.13
N ALA A 4 -55.02 55.30 -14.39
CA ALA A 4 -55.76 56.10 -15.39
C ALA A 4 -55.94 55.35 -16.72
N LYS A 5 -57.19 55.04 -17.11
CA LYS A 5 -57.79 55.62 -18.32
C LYS A 5 -59.30 55.31 -18.41
N ARG A 6 -60.06 56.38 -18.15
CA ARG A 6 -61.44 56.60 -18.60
C ARG A 6 -61.50 56.60 -20.14
N THR A 7 -62.45 55.86 -20.70
CA THR A 7 -63.30 56.23 -21.84
C THR A 7 -64.57 55.38 -21.69
N GLY A 8 -65.77 55.88 -21.40
CA GLY A 8 -66.35 57.14 -21.84
C GLY A 8 -66.82 57.01 -23.29
N LYS A 9 -67.74 56.09 -23.58
CA LYS A 9 -68.51 56.11 -24.84
C LYS A 9 -69.95 55.65 -24.60
N SER A 10 -70.73 56.59 -24.08
CA SER A 10 -72.18 56.62 -24.26
C SER A 10 -72.48 56.83 -25.74
N SER A 11 -73.19 55.89 -26.36
CA SER A 11 -73.94 56.15 -27.58
C SER A 11 -75.16 55.23 -27.56
N GLY A 12 -76.10 55.55 -26.67
CA GLY A 12 -77.47 55.09 -26.84
C GLY A 12 -77.99 55.67 -28.15
N LYS A 13 -78.23 54.81 -29.14
CA LYS A 13 -78.98 55.14 -30.34
C LYS A 13 -80.23 54.26 -30.31
N ALA A 14 -81.25 54.77 -29.62
CA ALA A 14 -82.57 54.17 -29.58
C ALA A 14 -83.22 54.25 -30.98
N PRO A 15 -83.90 53.20 -31.44
CA PRO A 15 -84.87 53.31 -32.53
C PRO A 15 -86.15 53.90 -31.94
N SER A 16 -86.33 55.23 -32.03
CA SER A 16 -87.58 55.90 -31.68
C SER A 16 -88.31 56.33 -32.95
N THR A 17 -89.08 55.40 -33.52
CA THR A 17 -90.25 55.73 -34.37
C THR A 17 -91.48 55.16 -33.68
N THR A 18 -91.77 55.71 -32.50
CA THR A 18 -93.08 55.65 -31.87
C THR A 18 -93.98 56.72 -32.48
N PRO A 19 -95.23 56.41 -32.86
CA PRO A 19 -96.14 57.39 -33.44
C PRO A 19 -96.44 58.50 -32.42
N SER A 20 -96.27 59.75 -32.86
CA SER A 20 -96.66 60.96 -32.16
C SER A 20 -98.19 61.03 -32.08
N VAL A 21 -98.77 60.39 -31.08
CA VAL A 21 -100.18 60.60 -30.70
C VAL A 21 -100.21 61.76 -29.70
N SER A 22 -100.73 62.90 -30.13
CA SER A 22 -101.01 64.05 -29.26
C SER A 22 -102.00 63.65 -28.16
N PRO A 23 -101.77 64.01 -26.89
CA PRO A 23 -102.54 63.50 -25.74
C PRO A 23 -103.95 64.11 -25.60
N SER A 24 -104.45 64.86 -26.60
CA SER A 24 -105.70 65.61 -26.49
C SER A 24 -106.93 64.92 -27.11
N SER A 25 -106.83 63.65 -27.56
CA SER A 25 -107.98 62.91 -28.11
C SER A 25 -107.97 61.39 -27.85
N MET A 26 -107.27 60.92 -26.82
CA MET A 26 -107.36 59.51 -26.41
C MET A 26 -108.47 59.34 -25.37
N SER A 27 -109.32 58.33 -25.54
CA SER A 27 -110.32 58.00 -24.52
C SER A 27 -109.59 57.47 -23.27
N PRO A 28 -110.12 57.68 -22.05
CA PRO A 28 -109.52 57.19 -20.81
C PRO A 28 -109.32 55.66 -20.80
N THR A 29 -110.02 54.94 -21.67
CA THR A 29 -109.89 53.50 -21.90
C THR A 29 -108.61 53.16 -22.66
N ASP A 30 -108.26 53.91 -23.70
CA ASP A 30 -107.07 53.65 -24.53
C ASP A 30 -105.77 53.96 -23.78
N LEU A 31 -105.77 55.01 -22.94
CA LEU A 31 -104.66 55.30 -22.04
C LEU A 31 -104.47 54.21 -20.97
N ARG A 32 -105.55 53.58 -20.50
CA ARG A 32 -105.47 52.42 -19.58
C ARG A 32 -104.89 51.19 -20.27
N VAL A 33 -105.28 50.92 -21.51
CA VAL A 33 -104.75 49.76 -22.27
C VAL A 33 -103.26 49.94 -22.57
N LEU A 34 -102.83 51.15 -22.93
CA LEU A 34 -101.41 51.45 -23.18
C LEU A 34 -100.58 51.43 -21.88
N ALA A 35 -101.13 51.94 -20.78
CA ALA A 35 -100.51 51.84 -19.45
C ALA A 35 -100.41 50.40 -18.95
N GLN A 36 -101.43 49.56 -19.22
CA GLN A 36 -101.41 48.15 -18.89
C GLN A 36 -100.39 47.39 -19.75
N ALA A 37 -100.34 47.64 -21.07
CA ALA A 37 -99.36 47.03 -21.95
C ALA A 37 -97.91 47.42 -21.59
N LEU A 38 -97.66 48.67 -21.21
CA LEU A 38 -96.37 49.11 -20.69
C LEU A 38 -96.04 48.48 -19.33
N SER A 39 -97.02 48.33 -18.44
CA SER A 39 -96.86 47.63 -17.17
C SER A 39 -96.50 46.16 -17.40
N ASP A 40 -97.22 45.48 -18.29
CA ASP A 40 -96.98 44.07 -18.64
C ASP A 40 -95.60 43.92 -19.30
N GLN A 41 -95.18 44.87 -20.16
CA GLN A 41 -93.87 44.87 -20.80
C GLN A 41 -92.72 45.18 -19.81
N VAL A 42 -92.93 46.06 -18.83
CA VAL A 42 -91.98 46.29 -17.74
C VAL A 42 -91.91 45.04 -16.86
N GLN A 43 -93.02 44.38 -16.58
CA GLN A 43 -93.05 43.12 -15.83
C GLN A 43 -92.32 42.00 -16.56
N THR A 44 -92.49 41.85 -17.88
CA THR A 44 -91.76 40.86 -18.68
C THR A 44 -90.27 41.17 -18.75
N LEU A 45 -89.87 42.41 -19.02
CA LEU A 45 -88.45 42.80 -19.01
C LEU A 45 -87.82 42.67 -17.63
N THR A 46 -88.57 42.93 -16.56
CA THR A 46 -88.09 42.71 -15.18
C THR A 46 -87.93 41.22 -14.89
N ALA A 47 -88.84 40.36 -15.35
CA ALA A 47 -88.72 38.90 -15.22
C ALA A 47 -87.59 38.32 -16.09
N GLU A 48 -87.38 38.82 -17.30
CA GLU A 48 -86.26 38.46 -18.17
C GLU A 48 -84.91 38.91 -17.58
N LEU A 49 -84.85 40.11 -16.99
CA LEU A 49 -83.66 40.58 -16.29
C LEU A 49 -83.39 39.72 -15.05
N GLN A 50 -84.42 39.39 -14.28
CA GLN A 50 -84.30 38.56 -13.09
C GLN A 50 -83.82 37.14 -13.45
N THR A 51 -84.39 36.52 -14.48
CA THR A 51 -83.96 35.18 -14.93
C THR A 51 -82.55 35.19 -15.52
N ALA A 52 -82.15 36.24 -16.25
CA ALA A 52 -80.78 36.41 -16.73
C ALA A 52 -79.79 36.61 -15.57
N GLN A 53 -80.20 37.34 -14.52
CA GLN A 53 -79.39 37.57 -13.33
C GLN A 53 -79.27 36.30 -12.48
N ASP A 54 -80.36 35.55 -12.31
CA ASP A 54 -80.36 34.25 -11.63
C ASP A 54 -79.47 33.24 -12.39
N ALA A 55 -79.52 33.23 -13.74
CA ALA A 55 -78.64 32.40 -14.57
C ALA A 55 -77.17 32.81 -14.46
N GLN A 56 -76.89 34.11 -14.37
CA GLN A 56 -75.54 34.64 -14.17
C GLN A 56 -74.99 34.28 -12.78
N ASP A 57 -75.82 34.37 -11.74
CA ASP A 57 -75.45 33.99 -10.36
C ASP A 57 -75.23 32.48 -10.25
N GLN A 58 -76.05 31.66 -10.94
CA GLN A 58 -75.82 30.22 -11.05
C GLN A 58 -74.49 29.91 -11.76
N ALA A 59 -74.21 30.55 -12.90
CA ALA A 59 -72.94 30.37 -13.61
C ALA A 59 -71.74 30.82 -12.75
N ALA A 60 -71.87 31.94 -12.04
CA ALA A 60 -70.84 32.42 -11.11
C ALA A 60 -70.60 31.43 -9.95
N SER A 61 -71.66 30.82 -9.41
CA SER A 61 -71.55 29.79 -8.38
C SER A 61 -70.85 28.52 -8.89
N LEU A 62 -71.16 28.08 -10.12
CA LEU A 62 -70.49 26.93 -10.76
C LEU A 62 -69.02 27.21 -11.04
N HIS A 63 -68.68 28.42 -11.49
CA HIS A 63 -67.29 28.83 -11.70
C HIS A 63 -66.52 28.93 -10.37
N ALA A 64 -67.16 29.43 -9.31
CA ALA A 64 -66.56 29.51 -7.99
C ALA A 64 -66.24 28.12 -7.42
N THR A 65 -67.16 27.16 -7.57
CA THR A 65 -66.92 25.76 -7.15
C THR A 65 -65.83 25.09 -7.99
N GLN A 66 -65.81 25.29 -9.32
CA GLN A 66 -64.72 24.79 -10.18
C GLN A 66 -63.35 25.36 -9.78
N LEU A 67 -63.26 26.66 -9.48
CA LEU A 67 -62.03 27.30 -9.02
C LEU A 67 -61.58 26.76 -7.66
N GLN A 68 -62.51 26.48 -6.75
CA GLN A 68 -62.18 25.84 -5.47
C GLN A 68 -61.64 24.43 -5.67
N THR A 69 -62.26 23.61 -6.53
CA THR A 69 -61.79 22.26 -6.86
C THR A 69 -60.39 22.28 -7.49
N LEU A 70 -60.16 23.18 -8.45
CA LEU A 70 -58.84 23.33 -9.07
C LEU A 70 -57.77 23.79 -8.06
N ARG A 71 -58.12 24.68 -7.13
CA ARG A 71 -57.20 25.10 -6.05
C ARG A 71 -56.87 23.93 -5.12
N ALA A 72 -57.84 23.10 -4.75
CA ALA A 72 -57.60 21.90 -3.96
C ALA A 72 -56.66 20.93 -4.68
N GLN A 73 -56.91 20.66 -5.97
CA GLN A 73 -56.05 19.79 -6.78
C GLN A 73 -54.62 20.31 -6.91
N VAL A 74 -54.44 21.62 -7.11
CA VAL A 74 -53.10 22.24 -7.16
C VAL A 74 -52.40 22.15 -5.80
N HIS A 75 -53.15 22.31 -4.70
CA HIS A 75 -52.59 22.16 -3.36
C HIS A 75 -52.15 20.72 -3.09
N ASP A 76 -52.96 19.72 -3.45
CA ASP A 76 -52.62 18.30 -3.30
C ASP A 76 -51.38 17.94 -4.12
N GLN A 77 -51.30 18.40 -5.38
CA GLN A 77 -50.12 18.21 -6.23
C GLN A 77 -48.87 18.88 -5.65
N ALA A 78 -49.00 20.09 -5.09
CA ALA A 78 -47.88 20.77 -4.46
C ALA A 78 -47.36 20.00 -3.23
N MET A 79 -48.27 19.43 -2.43
CA MET A 79 -47.90 18.59 -1.28
C MET A 79 -47.22 17.29 -1.72
N GLU A 80 -47.70 16.64 -2.79
CA GLU A 80 -47.02 15.47 -3.36
C GLU A 80 -45.59 15.81 -3.81
N ILE A 81 -45.41 16.90 -4.57
CA ILE A 81 -44.10 17.33 -5.05
C ILE A 81 -43.14 17.58 -3.89
N GLN A 82 -43.58 18.29 -2.84
CA GLN A 82 -42.77 18.51 -1.64
C GLN A 82 -42.39 17.19 -0.96
N GLY A 83 -43.29 16.20 -0.91
CA GLY A 83 -43.01 14.86 -0.41
C GLY A 83 -41.91 14.15 -1.22
N TRP A 84 -41.98 14.20 -2.55
CA TRP A 84 -40.96 13.64 -3.45
C TRP A 84 -39.61 14.33 -3.29
N GLU A 85 -39.60 15.66 -3.20
CA GLU A 85 -38.38 16.47 -2.99
C GLU A 85 -37.70 16.10 -1.67
N HIS A 86 -38.47 15.99 -0.58
CA HIS A 86 -37.92 15.60 0.72
C HIS A 86 -37.35 14.17 0.69
N CYS A 87 -38.04 13.23 0.05
CA CYS A 87 -37.56 11.85 -0.11
C CYS A 87 -36.30 11.77 -0.99
N ALA A 88 -36.22 12.58 -2.05
CA ALA A 88 -35.03 12.66 -2.90
C ALA A 88 -33.84 13.29 -2.15
N ALA A 89 -34.09 14.36 -1.38
CA ALA A 89 -33.08 15.01 -0.54
C ALA A 89 -32.54 14.05 0.52
N SER A 90 -33.41 13.31 1.22
CA SER A 90 -33.01 12.28 2.19
C SER A 90 -32.13 11.21 1.56
N ARG A 91 -32.55 10.62 0.44
CA ARG A 91 -31.74 9.62 -0.27
C ARG A 91 -30.40 10.15 -0.75
N SER A 92 -30.35 11.41 -1.20
CA SER A 92 -29.10 12.05 -1.60
C SER A 92 -28.16 12.24 -0.40
N GLN A 93 -28.70 12.61 0.76
CA GLN A 93 -27.95 12.74 2.00
C GLN A 93 -27.39 11.38 2.45
N ASP A 94 -28.21 10.33 2.43
CA ASP A 94 -27.79 8.96 2.77
C ASP A 94 -26.64 8.48 1.88
N LEU A 95 -26.74 8.72 0.56
CA LEU A 95 -25.68 8.39 -0.38
C LEU A 95 -24.39 9.17 -0.12
N ARG A 96 -24.48 10.46 0.25
CA ARG A 96 -23.30 11.26 0.62
C ARG A 96 -22.62 10.74 1.88
N LEU A 97 -23.39 10.32 2.88
CA LEU A 97 -22.84 9.70 4.09
C LEU A 97 -22.12 8.40 3.76
N LEU A 98 -22.75 7.53 2.95
CA LEU A 98 -22.13 6.27 2.52
C LEU A 98 -20.84 6.47 1.72
N LEU A 99 -20.81 7.46 0.81
CA LEU A 99 -19.59 7.81 0.07
C LEU A 99 -18.51 8.39 1.00
N ALA A 100 -18.89 9.18 1.99
CA ALA A 100 -17.95 9.71 2.99
C ALA A 100 -17.34 8.57 3.83
N ASP A 101 -18.16 7.62 4.28
CA ASP A 101 -17.71 6.44 5.02
C ASP A 101 -16.75 5.59 4.18
N GLN A 102 -17.10 5.33 2.91
CA GLN A 102 -16.20 4.62 1.98
C GLN A 102 -14.89 5.38 1.75
N ALA A 103 -14.91 6.71 1.64
CA ALA A 103 -13.70 7.52 1.48
C ALA A 103 -12.79 7.50 2.72
N VAL A 104 -13.38 7.35 3.92
CA VAL A 104 -12.61 7.12 5.15
C VAL A 104 -12.01 5.72 5.15
N GLU A 105 -12.78 4.69 4.77
CA GLU A 105 -12.27 3.32 4.70
C GLU A 105 -11.13 3.18 3.68
N ILE A 106 -11.24 3.80 2.49
CA ILE A 106 -10.16 3.81 1.50
C ILE A 106 -8.89 4.44 2.10
N ARG A 107 -9.02 5.59 2.75
CA ARG A 107 -7.87 6.26 3.39
C ARG A 107 -7.24 5.41 4.49
N ASP A 108 -8.04 4.74 5.31
CA ASP A 108 -7.52 3.81 6.33
C ASP A 108 -6.76 2.65 5.68
N LEU A 109 -7.35 2.00 4.66
CA LEU A 109 -6.71 0.90 3.95
C LEU A 109 -5.42 1.33 3.24
N THR A 110 -5.39 2.50 2.61
CA THR A 110 -4.17 3.07 2.03
C THR A 110 -3.11 3.28 3.11
N GLY A 111 -3.48 3.88 4.25
CA GLY A 111 -2.52 4.08 5.35
C GLY A 111 -2.00 2.77 5.94
N ARG A 112 -2.83 1.72 6.00
CA ARG A 112 -2.41 0.38 6.41
C ARG A 112 -1.49 -0.26 5.39
N LEU A 113 -1.77 -0.09 4.09
CA LEU A 113 -0.95 -0.59 2.99
C LEU A 113 0.44 0.07 2.99
N ASP A 114 0.51 1.39 3.21
CA ASP A 114 1.77 2.13 3.30
C ASP A 114 2.61 1.65 4.48
N ARG A 115 1.99 1.44 5.66
CA ARG A 115 2.66 0.90 6.84
C ARG A 115 3.20 -0.51 6.60
N ALA A 116 2.38 -1.38 6.03
CA ALA A 116 2.79 -2.74 5.69
C ALA A 116 3.91 -2.75 4.63
N SER A 117 3.89 -1.81 3.68
CA SER A 117 4.92 -1.70 2.63
C SER A 117 6.27 -1.32 3.24
N ARG A 118 6.28 -0.33 4.13
CA ARG A 118 7.49 0.04 4.88
C ARG A 118 8.01 -1.10 5.74
N GLN A 119 7.12 -1.84 6.40
CA GLN A 119 7.53 -2.99 7.19
C GLN A 119 8.19 -4.07 6.33
N ARG A 120 7.61 -4.38 5.16
CA ARG A 120 8.23 -5.30 4.20
C ARG A 120 9.61 -4.82 3.76
N ASP A 121 9.77 -3.52 3.49
CA ASP A 121 11.04 -2.96 3.05
C ASP A 121 12.12 -3.07 4.13
N VAL A 122 11.78 -2.79 5.40
CA VAL A 122 12.68 -3.01 6.54
C VAL A 122 13.08 -4.49 6.65
N MET A 123 12.11 -5.41 6.58
CA MET A 123 12.40 -6.85 6.64
C MET A 123 13.29 -7.32 5.48
N ARG A 124 13.14 -6.71 4.30
CA ARG A 124 13.99 -6.98 3.15
C ARG A 124 15.43 -6.50 3.40
N ASP A 125 15.59 -5.30 3.92
CA ASP A 125 16.90 -4.74 4.27
C ASP A 125 17.61 -5.59 5.36
N ASP A 126 16.86 -6.03 6.38
CA ASP A 126 17.36 -6.94 7.43
C ASP A 126 17.78 -8.29 6.85
N ASN A 127 17.01 -8.84 5.90
CA ASN A 127 17.37 -10.08 5.21
C ASN A 127 18.66 -9.93 4.39
N ASP A 128 18.77 -8.85 3.62
CA ASP A 128 19.96 -8.53 2.82
C ASP A 128 21.19 -8.34 3.72
N PHE A 129 21.02 -7.73 4.90
CA PHE A 129 22.07 -7.60 5.91
C PHE A 129 22.52 -8.98 6.43
N LEU A 130 21.59 -9.82 6.88
CA LEU A 130 21.88 -11.16 7.38
C LEU A 130 22.59 -12.03 6.33
N LEU A 131 22.17 -11.96 5.06
CA LEU A 131 22.82 -12.68 3.97
C LEU A 131 24.29 -12.25 3.79
N ARG A 132 24.58 -10.96 3.92
CA ARG A 132 25.97 -10.45 3.84
C ARG A 132 26.79 -10.89 5.05
N GLU A 133 26.22 -10.80 6.25
CA GLU A 133 26.89 -11.23 7.48
C GLU A 133 27.21 -12.72 7.45
N MET A 134 26.26 -13.56 7.03
CA MET A 134 26.48 -14.99 6.84
C MET A 134 27.57 -15.29 5.80
N ALA A 135 27.60 -14.55 4.68
CA ALA A 135 28.64 -14.72 3.67
C ALA A 135 30.04 -14.37 4.20
N LEU A 136 30.15 -13.29 4.98
CA LEU A 136 31.41 -12.88 5.63
C LEU A 136 31.85 -13.92 6.66
N ALA A 137 30.96 -14.33 7.57
CA ALA A 137 31.23 -15.37 8.55
C ALA A 137 31.64 -16.70 7.89
N GLY A 138 30.95 -17.08 6.80
CA GLY A 138 31.33 -18.23 6.00
C GLY A 138 32.75 -18.11 5.44
N SER A 139 33.13 -16.95 4.89
CA SER A 139 34.49 -16.73 4.38
C SER A 139 35.56 -16.77 5.48
N GLU A 140 35.26 -16.23 6.66
CA GLU A 140 36.16 -16.23 7.81
C GLU A 140 36.35 -17.64 8.38
N ILE A 141 35.28 -18.45 8.46
CA ILE A 141 35.37 -19.86 8.83
C ILE A 141 36.29 -20.62 7.87
N HIS A 142 36.17 -20.40 6.55
CA HIS A 142 37.05 -21.06 5.58
C HIS A 142 38.52 -20.64 5.77
N GLN A 143 38.79 -19.36 6.02
CA GLN A 143 40.16 -18.87 6.29
C GLN A 143 40.74 -19.48 7.57
N LEU A 144 39.94 -19.55 8.63
CA LEU A 144 40.34 -20.18 9.89
C LEU A 144 40.57 -21.68 9.71
N GLN A 145 39.74 -22.37 8.94
CA GLN A 145 39.95 -23.79 8.62
C GLN A 145 41.25 -24.03 7.85
N SER A 146 41.55 -23.21 6.83
CA SER A 146 42.85 -23.29 6.14
C SER A 146 44.01 -23.05 7.11
N ARG A 147 43.92 -22.03 7.96
CA ARG A 147 44.98 -21.72 8.94
C ARG A 147 45.17 -22.84 9.97
N ILE A 148 44.08 -23.47 10.41
CA ILE A 148 44.11 -24.61 11.32
C ILE A 148 44.79 -25.79 10.65
N HIS A 149 44.49 -26.07 9.38
CA HIS A 149 45.14 -27.14 8.62
C HIS A 149 46.65 -26.91 8.46
N ASP A 150 47.08 -25.69 8.16
CA ASP A 150 48.51 -25.35 8.13
C ASP A 150 49.19 -25.59 9.49
N LEU A 151 48.51 -25.24 10.59
CA LEU A 151 49.04 -25.44 11.94
C LEU A 151 49.07 -26.92 12.35
N GLU A 152 48.12 -27.74 11.88
CA GLU A 152 48.17 -29.20 12.03
C GLU A 152 49.43 -29.77 11.37
N GLN A 153 49.73 -29.33 10.15
CA GLN A 153 50.94 -29.73 9.44
C GLN A 153 52.21 -29.25 10.17
N ASP A 154 52.27 -27.99 10.61
CA ASP A 154 53.40 -27.45 11.36
C ASP A 154 53.64 -28.23 12.67
N LEU A 155 52.56 -28.70 13.32
CA LEU A 155 52.63 -29.53 14.51
C LEU A 155 53.19 -30.92 14.23
N GLU A 156 52.75 -31.57 13.16
CA GLU A 156 53.27 -32.86 12.72
C GLU A 156 54.76 -32.75 12.36
N ASP A 157 55.14 -31.72 11.59
CA ASP A 157 56.51 -31.45 11.20
C ASP A 157 57.41 -31.17 12.42
N SER A 158 56.93 -30.38 13.39
CA SER A 158 57.66 -30.12 14.63
C SER A 158 57.80 -31.37 15.50
N GLN A 159 56.79 -32.25 15.53
CA GLN A 159 56.85 -33.52 16.26
C GLN A 159 57.84 -34.50 15.62
N THR A 160 57.85 -34.61 14.30
CA THR A 160 58.81 -35.47 13.58
C THR A 160 60.25 -34.97 13.73
N ALA A 161 60.47 -33.66 13.63
CA ALA A 161 61.78 -33.04 13.87
C ALA A 161 62.27 -33.29 15.31
N ARG A 162 61.38 -33.17 16.30
CA ARG A 162 61.69 -33.48 17.70
C ARG A 162 62.07 -34.95 17.89
N ALA A 163 61.29 -35.88 17.34
CA ALA A 163 61.59 -37.31 17.43
C ALA A 163 62.94 -37.67 16.78
N ALA A 164 63.27 -37.04 15.65
CA ALA A 164 64.57 -37.21 15.01
C ALA A 164 65.72 -36.66 15.87
N ALA A 165 65.52 -35.51 16.52
CA ALA A 165 66.50 -34.91 17.43
C ALA A 165 66.68 -35.75 18.72
N ASP A 166 65.62 -36.35 19.25
CA ASP A 166 65.72 -37.26 20.40
C ASP A 166 66.55 -38.51 20.06
N VAL A 167 66.31 -39.12 18.89
CA VAL A 167 67.10 -40.28 18.42
C VAL A 167 68.57 -39.91 18.18
N SER A 168 68.85 -38.74 17.61
CA SER A 168 70.24 -38.29 17.40
C SER A 168 70.93 -37.97 18.72
N LEU A 169 70.22 -37.38 19.69
CA LEU A 169 70.74 -37.14 21.04
C LEU A 169 71.11 -38.44 21.76
N ASP A 170 70.27 -39.46 21.70
CA ASP A 170 70.55 -40.76 22.32
C ASP A 170 71.76 -41.43 21.67
N ARG A 171 71.86 -41.37 20.34
CA ARG A 171 73.02 -41.88 19.61
C ARG A 171 74.32 -41.13 19.98
N LEU A 172 74.30 -39.80 19.99
CA LEU A 172 75.48 -38.99 20.36
C LEU A 172 75.89 -39.22 21.82
N ARG A 173 74.93 -39.43 22.72
CA ARG A 173 75.22 -39.81 24.12
C ARG A 173 75.92 -41.16 24.21
N ASP A 174 75.47 -42.16 23.47
CA ASP A 174 76.09 -43.48 23.44
C ASP A 174 77.50 -43.43 22.84
N GLU A 175 77.69 -42.70 21.72
CA GLU A 175 79.00 -42.52 21.08
C GLU A 175 79.97 -41.71 21.98
N LEU A 176 79.49 -40.66 22.65
CA LEU A 176 80.27 -39.91 23.64
C LEU A 176 80.69 -40.80 24.81
N ARG A 177 79.79 -41.66 25.30
CA ARG A 177 80.10 -42.59 26.38
C ARG A 177 81.17 -43.60 25.98
N LEU A 178 81.04 -44.20 24.79
CA LEU A 178 82.01 -45.16 24.26
C LEU A 178 83.39 -44.54 24.06
N THR A 179 83.46 -43.34 23.47
CA THR A 179 84.73 -42.64 23.27
C THR A 179 85.37 -42.19 24.59
N GLN A 180 84.56 -41.83 25.58
CA GLN A 180 85.06 -41.52 26.93
C GLN A 180 85.60 -42.76 27.64
N GLU A 181 84.92 -43.91 27.54
CA GLU A 181 85.42 -45.21 28.02
C GLU A 181 86.72 -45.62 27.30
N GLU A 182 86.84 -45.38 25.99
CA GLU A 182 88.05 -45.62 25.19
C GLU A 182 89.24 -44.73 25.60
N VAL A 183 88.99 -43.44 25.88
CA VAL A 183 90.03 -42.53 26.40
C VAL A 183 90.51 -42.97 27.77
N VAL A 184 89.59 -43.31 28.68
CA VAL A 184 89.93 -43.79 30.04
C VAL A 184 90.72 -45.09 30.00
N THR A 185 90.38 -46.01 29.10
CA THR A 185 91.11 -47.29 28.96
C THR A 185 92.46 -47.12 28.27
N ASN A 186 92.60 -46.23 27.30
CA ASN A 186 93.90 -45.92 26.67
C ASN A 186 94.87 -45.22 27.64
N ASP A 187 94.39 -44.31 28.50
CA ASP A 187 95.19 -43.71 29.56
C ASP A 187 95.63 -44.75 30.62
N TYR A 188 94.79 -45.78 30.86
CA TYR A 188 95.10 -46.90 31.75
C TYR A 188 96.14 -47.88 31.15
N VAL A 189 96.03 -48.21 29.85
CA VAL A 189 96.97 -49.12 29.15
C VAL A 189 98.33 -48.44 28.89
N GLY A 190 98.34 -47.14 28.58
CA GLY A 190 99.57 -46.35 28.43
C GLY A 190 100.43 -46.26 29.70
N SER A 191 99.83 -46.45 30.89
CA SER A 191 100.54 -46.42 32.16
C SER A 191 101.23 -47.74 32.55
N THR A 192 101.08 -48.84 31.79
CA THR A 192 101.60 -50.16 32.21
C THR A 192 102.76 -50.74 31.39
N HIS A 193 103.30 -50.07 30.38
CA HIS A 193 104.50 -50.54 29.65
C HIS A 193 105.60 -49.47 29.56
N GLY A 194 106.27 -49.23 30.69
CA GLY A 194 107.61 -48.66 30.72
C GLY A 194 108.65 -49.78 30.86
N GLY A 195 109.40 -50.08 29.79
CA GLY A 195 110.55 -51.00 29.86
C GLY A 195 111.22 -51.36 28.53
N SER A 196 112.27 -50.59 28.18
CA SER A 196 113.47 -50.95 27.38
C SER A 196 113.30 -51.30 25.87
N ALA A 197 113.81 -50.53 24.89
CA ALA A 197 115.17 -50.11 24.51
C ALA A 197 115.88 -51.04 23.46
N LEU A 198 116.28 -50.40 22.33
CA LEU A 198 117.35 -50.76 21.35
C LEU A 198 117.07 -51.96 20.41
N GLU A 199 117.34 -51.99 19.08
CA GLU A 199 118.13 -51.18 18.13
C GLU A 199 117.91 -51.72 16.68
N SER A 200 118.07 -50.88 15.64
CA SER A 200 118.48 -51.16 14.22
C SER A 200 117.66 -52.16 13.34
N ALA A 201 117.38 -51.98 12.04
CA ALA A 201 117.86 -51.05 11.02
C ALA A 201 116.90 -50.99 9.80
N ARG A 202 116.78 -49.77 9.22
CA ARG A 202 116.78 -49.42 7.79
C ARG A 202 116.05 -50.31 6.75
N GLY A 203 114.97 -49.76 6.20
CA GLY A 203 114.77 -49.66 4.74
C GLY A 203 113.45 -50.23 4.19
N GLY A 204 112.53 -49.33 3.81
CA GLY A 204 111.40 -49.64 2.92
C GLY A 204 110.10 -48.98 3.35
N SER A 205 109.89 -47.74 2.95
CA SER A 205 108.65 -46.97 3.19
C SER A 205 107.45 -47.58 2.45
N PRO A 206 106.31 -47.74 3.12
CA PRO A 206 105.04 -47.20 2.67
C PRO A 206 104.80 -45.86 3.36
N ALA A 207 103.94 -45.04 2.77
CA ALA A 207 103.54 -43.73 3.28
C ALA A 207 103.16 -43.78 4.77
N PRO A 208 103.45 -42.72 5.55
CA PRO A 208 102.97 -42.63 6.91
C PRO A 208 101.45 -42.57 6.86
N ASN A 209 100.79 -43.54 7.48
CA ASN A 209 99.43 -43.34 7.95
C ASN A 209 99.40 -42.00 8.69
N PRO A 210 98.42 -41.11 8.44
CA PRO A 210 98.26 -39.93 9.27
C PRO A 210 98.16 -40.39 10.74
N PRO A 211 98.68 -39.61 11.70
CA PRO A 211 98.54 -39.95 13.12
C PRO A 211 97.05 -40.21 13.39
N PRO A 212 96.69 -41.18 14.26
CA PRO A 212 95.32 -41.29 14.70
C PRO A 212 94.94 -39.92 15.27
N SER A 213 93.91 -39.30 14.69
CA SER A 213 93.33 -38.07 15.21
C SER A 213 93.20 -38.21 16.71
N SER A 214 93.82 -37.30 17.48
CA SER A 214 93.83 -37.42 18.94
C SER A 214 92.40 -37.60 19.45
N PRO A 215 92.13 -38.60 20.31
CA PRO A 215 90.77 -38.88 20.77
C PRO A 215 90.14 -37.70 21.52
N ASN A 216 90.97 -36.77 22.03
CA ASN A 216 90.54 -35.50 22.59
C ASN A 216 89.87 -34.54 21.57
N VAL A 217 90.27 -34.58 20.30
CA VAL A 217 89.63 -33.77 19.24
C VAL A 217 88.26 -34.36 18.88
N SER A 218 88.15 -35.69 18.85
CA SER A 218 86.89 -36.41 18.62
C SER A 218 85.88 -36.21 19.75
N LEU A 219 86.32 -36.18 21.01
CA LEU A 219 85.46 -35.88 22.17
C LEU A 219 84.90 -34.45 22.14
N ALA A 220 85.73 -33.46 21.78
CA ALA A 220 85.30 -32.08 21.68
C ALA A 220 84.25 -31.89 20.57
N GLN A 221 84.43 -32.53 19.42
CA GLN A 221 83.48 -32.52 18.31
C GLN A 221 82.14 -33.18 18.68
N LEU A 222 82.17 -34.37 19.31
CA LEU A 222 80.96 -35.04 19.78
C LEU A 222 80.21 -34.22 20.84
N SER A 223 80.93 -33.50 21.70
CA SER A 223 80.32 -32.60 22.68
C SER A 223 79.65 -31.38 22.05
N GLU A 224 80.22 -30.84 20.97
CA GLU A 224 79.66 -29.72 20.21
C GLU A 224 78.40 -30.16 19.45
N GLU A 225 78.45 -31.29 18.75
CA GLU A 225 77.28 -31.89 18.07
C GLU A 225 76.14 -32.23 19.04
N LEU A 226 76.48 -32.71 20.25
CA LEU A 226 75.51 -32.97 21.30
C LEU A 226 74.86 -31.69 21.85
N GLN A 227 75.59 -30.57 21.85
CA GLN A 227 75.03 -29.27 22.22
C GLN A 227 74.12 -28.73 21.12
N ASP A 228 74.54 -28.80 19.86
CA ASP A 228 73.75 -28.37 18.70
C ASP A 228 72.43 -29.14 18.57
N THR A 229 72.47 -30.45 18.83
CA THR A 229 71.26 -31.31 18.81
C THR A 229 70.30 -30.99 19.97
N LYS A 230 70.81 -30.63 21.16
CA LYS A 230 69.96 -30.14 22.26
C LYS A 230 69.29 -28.82 21.91
N GLU A 231 70.04 -27.87 21.34
CA GLU A 231 69.47 -26.60 20.92
C GLU A 231 68.45 -26.80 19.78
N SER A 232 68.69 -27.75 18.86
CA SER A 232 67.72 -28.14 17.84
C SER A 232 66.43 -28.70 18.45
N LEU A 233 66.54 -29.56 19.47
CA LEU A 233 65.41 -30.09 20.21
C LEU A 233 64.60 -29.00 20.92
N GLU A 234 65.28 -28.04 21.55
CA GLU A 234 64.64 -26.89 22.21
C GLU A 234 63.90 -26.01 21.19
N ARG A 235 64.52 -25.72 20.03
CA ARG A 235 63.87 -24.98 18.94
C ARG A 235 62.63 -25.71 18.42
N ALA A 236 62.72 -27.03 18.18
CA ALA A 236 61.58 -27.83 17.74
C ALA A 236 60.46 -27.87 18.80
N SER A 237 60.82 -27.92 20.09
CA SER A 237 59.86 -27.88 21.19
C SER A 237 59.14 -26.53 21.28
N ALA A 238 59.88 -25.42 21.16
CA ALA A 238 59.30 -24.08 21.15
C ALA A 238 58.39 -23.85 19.93
N GLY A 239 58.78 -24.35 18.75
CA GLY A 239 57.95 -24.31 17.53
C GLY A 239 56.63 -25.06 17.71
N ARG A 240 56.69 -26.28 18.26
CA ARG A 240 55.50 -27.07 18.59
C ARG A 240 54.58 -26.36 19.58
N ASP A 241 55.13 -25.80 20.65
CA ASP A 241 54.35 -25.15 21.70
C ASP A 241 53.61 -23.92 21.16
N TYR A 242 54.30 -23.11 20.35
CA TYR A 242 53.69 -21.98 19.64
C TYR A 242 52.57 -22.44 18.68
N ALA A 243 52.82 -23.47 17.86
CA ALA A 243 51.83 -23.98 16.93
C ALA A 243 50.60 -24.57 17.65
N LEU A 244 50.77 -25.20 18.81
CA LEU A 244 49.68 -25.72 19.64
C LEU A 244 48.80 -24.59 20.18
N GLU A 245 49.41 -23.55 20.75
CA GLU A 245 48.68 -22.39 21.28
C GLU A 245 47.89 -21.69 20.18
N GLU A 246 48.51 -21.49 19.02
CA GLU A 246 47.88 -20.89 17.85
C GLU A 246 46.73 -21.74 17.30
N PHE A 247 46.92 -23.07 17.22
CA PHE A 247 45.91 -24.02 16.78
C PHE A 247 44.67 -23.97 17.68
N VAL A 248 44.86 -23.97 19.00
CA VAL A 248 43.77 -23.87 19.98
C VAL A 248 43.05 -22.53 19.84
N ARG A 249 43.78 -21.43 19.65
CA ARG A 249 43.19 -20.09 19.45
C ARG A 249 42.33 -20.02 18.18
N MET A 250 42.85 -20.51 17.06
CA MET A 250 42.14 -20.48 15.77
C MET A 250 40.92 -21.40 15.78
N THR A 251 41.03 -22.58 16.39
CA THR A 251 39.92 -23.51 16.63
C THR A 251 38.81 -22.83 17.42
N ARG A 252 39.14 -22.15 18.51
CA ARG A 252 38.16 -21.42 19.33
C ARG A 252 37.46 -20.31 18.55
N LEU A 253 38.21 -19.49 17.80
CA LEU A 253 37.64 -18.43 16.98
C LEU A 253 36.68 -18.97 15.93
N ARG A 254 37.04 -20.07 15.26
CA ARG A 254 36.18 -20.74 14.29
C ARG A 254 34.89 -21.20 14.94
N ASP A 255 34.97 -21.86 16.10
CA ASP A 255 33.80 -22.38 16.80
C ASP A 255 32.88 -21.23 17.27
N GLU A 256 33.47 -20.13 17.76
CA GLU A 256 32.73 -18.90 18.11
C GLU A 256 32.00 -18.30 16.89
N ILE A 257 32.64 -18.22 15.72
CA ILE A 257 31.99 -17.71 14.50
C ILE A 257 30.93 -18.70 13.99
N GLN A 258 31.17 -20.01 14.09
CA GLN A 258 30.18 -21.03 13.72
C GLN A 258 28.90 -20.94 14.57
N THR A 259 29.03 -20.70 15.88
CA THR A 259 27.86 -20.51 16.74
C THR A 259 27.07 -19.27 16.35
N LYS A 260 27.74 -18.14 16.08
CA LYS A 260 27.09 -16.92 15.59
C LYS A 260 26.43 -17.11 14.23
N LEU A 261 27.08 -17.86 13.32
CA LEU A 261 26.52 -18.17 12.01
C LEU A 261 25.21 -18.96 12.13
N ALA A 262 25.17 -19.97 13.02
CA ALA A 262 23.95 -20.73 13.29
C ALA A 262 22.83 -19.85 13.87
N ASP A 263 23.17 -18.90 14.76
CA ASP A 263 22.21 -17.93 15.29
C ASP A 263 21.69 -16.99 14.18
N SER A 264 22.56 -16.48 13.30
CA SER A 264 22.18 -15.66 12.15
C SER A 264 21.33 -16.43 11.14
N GLU A 265 21.58 -17.73 10.95
CA GLU A 265 20.74 -18.61 10.12
C GLU A 265 19.32 -18.74 10.68
N LEU A 266 19.20 -18.96 12.00
CA LEU A 266 17.91 -18.99 12.68
C LEU A 266 17.16 -17.65 12.53
N GLN A 267 17.88 -16.53 12.70
CA GLN A 267 17.31 -15.19 12.51
C GLN A 267 16.85 -14.96 11.07
N ARG A 268 17.61 -15.42 10.07
CA ARG A 268 17.23 -15.35 8.66
C ARG A 268 15.97 -16.16 8.40
N ASP A 269 15.88 -17.39 8.89
CA ASP A 269 14.68 -18.21 8.70
C ASP A 269 13.45 -17.55 9.32
N LYS A 270 13.60 -16.99 10.53
CA LYS A 270 12.54 -16.20 11.14
C LYS A 270 12.15 -14.98 10.28
N ALA A 271 13.12 -14.18 9.85
CA ALA A 271 12.90 -13.01 9.01
C ALA A 271 12.22 -13.36 7.67
N THR A 272 12.60 -14.48 7.04
CA THR A 272 11.96 -14.94 5.78
C THR A 272 10.50 -15.33 5.99
N THR A 273 10.17 -16.00 7.10
CA THR A 273 8.77 -16.33 7.42
C THR A 273 7.93 -15.09 7.70
N GLU A 274 8.44 -14.16 8.50
CA GLU A 274 7.76 -12.90 8.81
C GLU A 274 7.59 -12.02 7.56
N TRP A 275 8.59 -12.00 6.68
CA TRP A 275 8.52 -11.30 5.40
C TRP A 275 7.44 -11.89 4.49
N ALA A 276 7.37 -13.22 4.38
CA ALA A 276 6.32 -13.88 3.61
C ALA A 276 4.91 -13.61 4.17
N ASP A 277 4.77 -13.52 5.50
CA ASP A 277 3.51 -13.13 6.15
C ASP A 277 3.14 -11.67 5.82
N ALA A 278 4.11 -10.75 5.87
CA ALA A 278 3.91 -9.35 5.50
C ALA A 278 3.51 -9.18 4.02
N GLU A 279 4.12 -9.94 3.11
CA GLU A 279 3.74 -9.94 1.69
C GLU A 279 2.30 -10.42 1.48
N ARG A 280 1.88 -11.49 2.16
CA ARG A 280 0.48 -11.94 2.09
C ARG A 280 -0.48 -10.86 2.60
N ALA A 281 -0.17 -10.22 3.72
CA ALA A 281 -0.98 -9.11 4.24
C ALA A 281 -1.08 -7.92 3.27
N LEU A 282 0.02 -7.59 2.58
CA LEU A 282 0.02 -6.57 1.52
C LEU A 282 -0.91 -6.94 0.37
N THR A 283 -0.80 -8.15 -0.17
CA THR A 283 -1.67 -8.61 -1.27
C THR A 283 -3.14 -8.60 -0.87
N GLU A 284 -3.46 -8.92 0.39
CA GLU A 284 -4.82 -8.85 0.91
C GLU A 284 -5.33 -7.42 0.96
N LEU A 285 -4.56 -6.47 1.50
CA LEU A 285 -4.90 -5.05 1.55
C LEU A 285 -5.09 -4.46 0.14
N GLU A 286 -4.19 -4.76 -0.79
CA GLU A 286 -4.31 -4.35 -2.19
C GLU A 286 -5.58 -4.91 -2.84
N SER A 287 -5.89 -6.19 -2.59
CA SER A 287 -7.09 -6.82 -3.11
C SER A 287 -8.36 -6.16 -2.55
N LYS A 288 -8.38 -5.83 -1.26
CA LYS A 288 -9.52 -5.16 -0.62
C LYS A 288 -9.69 -3.75 -1.19
N LEU A 289 -8.60 -3.01 -1.37
CA LEU A 289 -8.61 -1.66 -1.93
C LEU A 289 -9.09 -1.66 -3.38
N ARG A 290 -8.65 -2.62 -4.20
CA ARG A 290 -9.16 -2.82 -5.57
C ARG A 290 -10.67 -3.08 -5.58
N ARG A 291 -11.16 -4.04 -4.77
CA ARG A 291 -12.60 -4.33 -4.67
C ARG A 291 -13.41 -3.11 -4.25
N MET A 292 -12.92 -2.30 -3.32
CA MET A 292 -13.60 -1.06 -2.92
C MET A 292 -13.58 -0.01 -4.01
N SER A 293 -12.45 0.14 -4.73
CA SER A 293 -12.38 1.04 -5.88
C SER A 293 -13.38 0.66 -6.97
N ASP A 294 -13.51 -0.64 -7.26
CA ASP A 294 -14.45 -1.13 -8.26
C ASP A 294 -15.90 -0.89 -7.86
N LYS A 295 -16.25 -1.12 -6.58
CA LYS A 295 -17.57 -0.77 -6.04
C LYS A 295 -17.89 0.71 -6.17
N LEU A 296 -16.90 1.57 -5.96
CA LEU A 296 -17.06 3.02 -6.04
C LEU A 296 -17.28 3.46 -7.50
N LYS A 297 -16.53 2.89 -8.45
CA LYS A 297 -16.74 3.10 -9.88
C LYS A 297 -18.12 2.61 -10.35
N GLU A 298 -18.57 1.47 -9.85
CA GLU A 298 -19.91 0.96 -10.14
C GLU A 298 -20.99 1.90 -9.60
N ALA A 299 -20.83 2.38 -8.36
CA ALA A 299 -21.72 3.36 -7.77
C ALA A 299 -21.77 4.65 -8.63
N ASP A 300 -20.62 5.17 -9.05
CA ASP A 300 -20.52 6.36 -9.93
C ASP A 300 -21.17 6.14 -11.30
N ALA A 301 -21.02 4.95 -11.89
CA ALA A 301 -21.68 4.61 -13.15
C ALA A 301 -23.20 4.56 -12.99
N THR A 302 -23.69 3.99 -11.87
CA THR A 302 -25.14 3.94 -11.59
C THR A 302 -25.74 5.32 -11.31
N THR A 303 -25.00 6.21 -10.64
CA THR A 303 -25.46 7.59 -10.38
C THR A 303 -25.48 8.41 -11.67
N ALA A 304 -24.45 8.31 -12.51
CA ALA A 304 -24.42 8.95 -13.83
C ALA A 304 -25.61 8.50 -14.69
N LYS A 305 -25.88 7.19 -14.77
CA LYS A 305 -27.03 6.65 -15.50
C LYS A 305 -28.36 7.19 -15.00
N ARG A 306 -28.55 7.30 -13.68
CA ARG A 306 -29.77 7.88 -13.11
C ARG A 306 -29.89 9.38 -13.41
N GLN A 307 -28.78 10.09 -13.44
CA GLN A 307 -28.75 11.52 -13.77
C GLN A 307 -29.14 11.76 -15.23
N ASP A 308 -28.65 10.93 -16.15
CA ASP A 308 -29.05 10.98 -17.57
C ASP A 308 -30.55 10.68 -17.75
N GLN A 309 -31.08 9.69 -17.04
CA GLN A 309 -32.51 9.37 -17.04
C GLN A 309 -33.36 10.53 -16.52
N LEU A 310 -32.88 11.23 -15.49
CA LEU A 310 -33.56 12.40 -14.92
C LEU A 310 -33.55 13.57 -15.90
N ALA A 311 -32.42 13.83 -16.57
CA ALA A 311 -32.33 14.86 -17.61
C ALA A 311 -33.26 14.57 -18.80
N ALA A 312 -33.35 13.30 -19.22
CA ALA A 312 -34.27 12.87 -20.27
C ALA A 312 -35.73 13.08 -19.88
N ALA A 313 -36.12 12.68 -18.65
CA ALA A 313 -37.46 12.89 -18.12
C ALA A 313 -37.82 14.38 -18.02
N GLN A 314 -36.88 15.23 -17.57
CA GLN A 314 -37.07 16.69 -17.55
C GLN A 314 -37.29 17.27 -18.94
N THR A 315 -36.51 16.82 -19.94
CA THR A 315 -36.66 17.25 -21.33
C THR A 315 -38.04 16.86 -21.88
N GLN A 316 -38.47 15.62 -21.62
CA GLN A 316 -39.79 15.14 -22.02
C GLN A 316 -40.92 15.96 -21.37
N GLN A 317 -40.78 16.30 -20.07
CA GLN A 317 -41.74 17.15 -19.38
C GLN A 317 -41.82 18.56 -20.01
N GLN A 318 -40.68 19.16 -20.36
CA GLN A 318 -40.65 20.45 -21.03
C GLN A 318 -41.36 20.40 -22.40
N GLN A 319 -41.16 19.33 -23.17
CA GLN A 319 -41.85 19.13 -24.45
C GLN A 319 -43.36 19.03 -24.25
N LEU A 320 -43.83 18.23 -23.31
CA LEU A 320 -45.27 18.11 -23.00
C LEU A 320 -45.88 19.45 -22.57
N VAL A 321 -45.15 20.27 -21.80
CA VAL A 321 -45.59 21.62 -21.42
C VAL A 321 -45.69 22.53 -22.65
N LEU A 322 -44.72 22.49 -23.56
CA LEU A 322 -44.76 23.27 -24.81
C LEU A 322 -45.92 22.84 -25.71
N GLU A 323 -46.15 21.53 -25.88
CA GLU A 323 -47.28 20.98 -26.64
C GLU A 323 -48.62 21.41 -26.04
N ARG A 324 -48.76 21.33 -24.71
CA ARG A 324 -49.95 21.81 -24.00
C ARG A 324 -50.20 23.29 -24.25
N ASN A 325 -49.16 24.12 -24.16
CA ASN A 325 -49.26 25.57 -24.39
C ASN A 325 -49.64 25.88 -25.84
N ARG A 326 -49.07 25.17 -26.80
CA ARG A 326 -49.46 25.27 -28.21
C ARG A 326 -50.93 24.93 -28.42
N GLY A 327 -51.39 23.81 -27.86
CA GLY A 327 -52.80 23.39 -27.96
C GLY A 327 -53.77 24.34 -27.26
N LEU A 328 -53.35 25.05 -26.21
CA LEU A 328 -54.13 26.14 -25.59
C LEU A 328 -54.19 27.36 -26.50
N SER A 329 -53.06 27.78 -27.08
CA SER A 329 -53.01 28.90 -28.03
C SER A 329 -53.85 28.65 -29.28
N GLU A 330 -53.83 27.44 -29.82
CA GLU A 330 -54.67 27.06 -30.97
C GLU A 330 -56.16 27.11 -30.63
N ARG A 331 -56.54 26.65 -29.43
CA ARG A 331 -57.93 26.77 -28.93
C ARG A 331 -58.36 28.23 -28.76
N ASP A 332 -57.51 29.08 -28.20
CA ASP A 332 -57.81 30.51 -28.05
C ASP A 332 -57.93 31.22 -29.40
N LEU A 333 -57.09 30.87 -30.38
CA LEU A 333 -57.21 31.37 -31.75
C LEU A 333 -58.54 30.94 -32.39
N ALA A 334 -58.93 29.67 -32.23
CA ALA A 334 -60.20 29.16 -32.74
C ALA A 334 -61.40 29.89 -32.11
N ARG A 335 -61.37 30.11 -30.79
CA ARG A 335 -62.39 30.89 -30.07
C ARG A 335 -62.50 32.32 -30.61
N ARG A 336 -61.37 33.00 -30.84
CA ARG A 336 -61.35 34.35 -31.43
C ARG A 336 -61.95 34.37 -32.84
N ARG A 337 -61.61 33.40 -33.69
CA ARG A 337 -62.20 33.28 -35.04
C ARG A 337 -63.71 33.07 -34.98
N LEU A 338 -64.17 32.21 -34.07
CA LEU A 338 -65.60 31.91 -33.90
C LEU A 338 -66.38 33.14 -33.37
N ALA A 339 -65.77 33.92 -32.46
CA ALA A 339 -66.31 35.19 -32.00
C ALA A 339 -66.42 36.24 -33.13
N LEU A 340 -65.46 36.29 -34.05
CA LEU A 340 -65.52 37.18 -35.21
C LEU A 340 -66.61 36.77 -36.20
N VAL A 341 -66.81 35.47 -36.42
CA VAL A 341 -67.88 34.94 -37.29
C VAL A 341 -69.26 35.18 -36.71
N THR A 342 -69.41 35.11 -35.39
CA THR A 342 -70.70 35.35 -34.70
C THR A 342 -71.04 36.84 -34.53
N ALA A 343 -70.06 37.74 -34.72
CA ALA A 343 -70.25 39.18 -34.64
C ALA A 343 -70.50 39.87 -36.01
N ALA A 344 -70.43 39.11 -37.11
CA ALA A 344 -70.67 39.58 -38.48
C ALA A 344 -72.09 39.24 -38.95
#